data_AF-A0A6C0K3V8-F1
#
_entry.id   AF-A0A6C0K3V8-F1
#
_cell.length_a   1.000
_cell.length_b   1.000
_cell.length_c   1.000
_cell.angle_alpha   90.00
_cell.angle_beta   90.00
_cell.angle_gamma   90.00
#
_symmetry.space_group_name_H-M   'P 1'
#
loop_
_entity.id
_entity.type
_entity.pdbx_description
1 polymer ?
#
loop_
_entity_poly.entity_id
_entity_poly.type
_entity_poly.pdbx_seq_one_letter_code
_entity_poly.pdbx_strand_id
1 'polypeptide(L)'
;MSFMSVINKLKNNKEIAFLFVFLIVIIASSFFFDSKMLEGYSNYNLANPGKYPKSEELPLLTSSYPFTGRNQVSTNSYNDIWWNYPIFKVGSYAQITNNLRYRRNPDDGVCITADFCGALYKDNQLKSNVSKPLPPAPPVTADSVRVGYYLTDSNLIPGQPLGPELQAF
;
A
#
# COMPACT_ATOMS: atom_id res chain seq x y z
N MET A 1 43.25 44.90 23.79
CA MET A 1 42.82 46.10 23.04
C MET A 1 41.52 46.59 23.67
N SER A 2 41.48 47.81 24.22
CA SER A 2 40.31 48.30 24.96
C SER A 2 39.13 48.55 24.02
N PHE A 3 37.91 48.23 24.45
CA PHE A 3 36.66 48.43 23.70
C PHE A 3 36.50 49.87 23.19
N MET A 4 36.92 50.86 23.99
CA MET A 4 36.90 52.27 23.61
C MET A 4 37.87 52.62 22.47
N SER A 5 39.00 51.90 22.37
CA SER A 5 39.97 52.07 21.27
C SER A 5 39.41 51.58 19.93
N VAL A 6 38.58 50.53 19.96
CA VAL A 6 37.92 49.97 18.79
C VAL A 6 36.83 50.91 18.28
N ILE A 7 36.00 51.46 19.17
CA ILE A 7 34.94 52.44 18.82
C ILE A 7 35.52 53.68 18.14
N ASN A 8 36.63 54.21 18.66
CA ASN A 8 37.27 55.40 18.07
C ASN A 8 37.86 55.11 16.68
N LYS A 9 38.39 53.91 16.44
CA LYS A 9 38.84 53.50 15.09
C LYS A 9 37.69 53.34 14.11
N LEU A 10 36.55 52.78 14.56
CA LEU A 10 35.33 52.65 13.76
C LEU A 10 34.75 54.00 13.36
N LYS A 11 34.73 54.98 14.27
CA LYS A 11 34.19 56.32 14.00
C LYS A 11 35.01 57.10 12.97
N ASN A 12 36.32 56.91 12.93
CA ASN A 12 37.22 57.68 12.07
C ASN A 12 37.31 57.15 10.64
N ASN A 13 36.88 55.90 10.38
CA ASN A 13 36.98 55.29 9.06
C ASN A 13 35.60 54.90 8.51
N LYS A 14 35.09 55.75 7.61
CA LYS A 14 33.73 55.63 7.04
C LYS A 14 33.49 54.30 6.30
N GLU A 15 34.53 53.74 5.69
CA GLU A 15 34.44 52.44 4.99
C GLU A 15 34.26 51.29 5.99
N ILE A 16 35.00 51.29 7.10
CA ILE A 16 34.89 50.27 8.15
C ILE A 16 33.52 50.37 8.84
N ALA A 17 33.03 51.58 9.10
CA ALA A 17 31.69 51.78 9.65
C ALA A 17 30.59 51.24 8.71
N PHE A 18 30.72 51.47 7.40
CA PHE A 18 29.77 50.97 6.41
C PHE A 18 29.75 49.43 6.35
N LEU A 19 30.92 48.78 6.34
CA LEU A 19 31.01 47.31 6.37
C LEU A 19 30.41 46.72 7.65
N PHE A 20 30.58 47.40 8.79
CA PHE A 20 30.02 46.95 10.06
C PHE A 20 28.49 47.05 10.08
N VAL A 21 27.91 48.10 9.51
CA VAL A 21 26.45 48.23 9.36
C VAL A 21 25.90 47.16 8.41
N PHE A 22 26.59 46.89 7.29
CA PHE A 22 26.19 45.85 6.34
C PHE A 22 26.18 44.45 6.96
N LEU A 23 27.19 44.14 7.79
CA LEU A 23 27.26 42.90 8.57
C LEU A 23 26.04 42.75 9.50
N ILE A 24 25.66 43.83 10.21
CA ILE A 24 24.50 43.82 11.11
C ILE A 24 23.20 43.56 10.33
N VAL A 25 23.06 44.14 9.13
CA VAL A 25 21.89 43.93 8.27
C VAL A 25 21.78 42.47 7.80
N ILE A 26 22.90 41.81 7.47
CA ILE A 26 22.92 40.40 7.08
C ILE A 26 22.53 39.49 8.27
N ILE A 27 23.04 39.79 9.47
CA ILE A 27 22.69 39.01 10.67
C ILE A 27 21.24 39.26 11.06
N ALA A 28 20.73 40.48 10.94
CA ALA A 28 19.33 40.77 11.21
C ALA A 28 18.41 40.09 10.21
N SER A 29 18.78 40.04 8.92
CA SER A 29 17.94 39.40 7.89
C SER A 29 17.78 37.90 8.11
N SER A 30 18.79 37.20 8.62
CA SER A 30 18.66 35.77 8.94
C SER A 30 17.67 35.47 10.07
N PHE A 31 17.37 36.44 10.96
CA PHE A 31 16.29 36.28 11.96
C PHE A 31 14.89 36.47 11.37
N PHE A 32 14.73 37.15 10.23
CA PHE A 32 13.43 37.36 9.59
C PHE A 32 13.05 36.26 8.59
N PHE A 33 14.02 35.49 8.09
CA PHE A 33 13.76 34.31 7.28
C PHE A 33 13.52 33.09 8.17
N ASP A 34 12.35 33.05 8.81
CA ASP A 34 11.83 31.84 9.43
C ASP A 34 11.55 30.83 8.30
N SER A 35 12.54 30.00 7.99
CA SER A 35 12.37 28.84 7.12
C SER A 35 11.55 27.81 7.89
N LYS A 36 10.26 28.08 8.01
CA LYS A 36 9.27 27.01 8.17
C LYS A 36 9.34 26.20 6.88
N MET A 37 10.32 25.31 6.81
CA MET A 37 10.23 24.16 5.94
C MET A 37 8.94 23.48 6.36
N LEU A 38 7.87 23.73 5.61
CA LEU A 38 6.70 22.89 5.65
C LEU A 38 7.21 21.52 5.22
N GLU A 39 7.52 20.68 6.20
CA GLU A 39 7.73 19.27 5.95
C GLU A 39 6.48 18.77 5.20
N GLY A 40 6.69 18.11 4.07
CA GLY A 40 5.64 17.70 3.13
C GLY A 40 4.65 16.65 3.66
N TYR A 41 4.51 16.52 4.98
CA TYR A 41 3.59 15.61 5.65
C TYR A 41 2.15 16.16 5.75
N SER A 42 1.88 17.36 5.23
CA SER A 42 0.56 18.01 5.29
C SER A 42 -0.57 17.26 4.57
N ASN A 43 -0.24 16.28 3.73
CA ASN A 43 -1.22 15.44 3.03
C ASN A 43 -1.65 14.18 3.82
N TYR A 44 -1.07 13.91 4.98
CA TYR A 44 -1.47 12.76 5.81
C TYR A 44 -2.34 13.24 6.96
N ASN A 45 -3.61 12.86 6.92
CA ASN A 45 -4.56 13.17 7.98
C ASN A 45 -4.17 12.40 9.26
N LEU A 46 -3.58 13.08 10.24
CA LEU A 46 -3.29 12.55 11.58
C LEU A 46 -4.57 12.16 12.36
N ALA A 47 -5.77 12.37 11.83
CA ALA A 47 -7.04 12.07 12.50
C ALA A 47 -7.26 10.58 12.80
N ASN A 48 -6.47 9.67 12.20
CA ASN A 48 -6.54 8.24 12.50
C ASN A 48 -5.13 7.68 12.74
N PRO A 49 -4.41 8.16 13.77
CA PRO A 49 -3.15 7.54 14.12
C PRO A 49 -3.47 6.12 14.57
N GLY A 50 -2.74 5.13 14.07
CA GLY A 50 -2.92 3.75 14.51
C GLY A 50 -2.88 3.64 16.04
N LYS A 51 -3.48 2.59 16.60
CA LYS A 51 -3.50 2.40 18.06
C LYS A 51 -2.12 2.00 18.57
N TYR A 52 -1.46 2.89 19.30
CA TYR A 52 -0.24 2.59 20.05
C TYR A 52 -0.52 1.53 21.15
N PRO A 53 0.40 0.59 21.43
CA PRO A 53 1.69 0.34 20.78
C PRO A 53 1.58 -0.55 19.52
N LYS A 54 0.39 -1.11 19.23
CA LYS A 54 0.21 -2.05 18.12
C LYS A 54 0.64 -1.48 16.76
N SER A 55 0.43 -0.19 16.52
CA SER A 55 0.87 0.46 15.28
C SER A 55 2.38 0.61 15.15
N GLU A 56 3.12 0.48 16.26
CA GLU A 56 4.59 0.49 16.28
C GLU A 56 5.14 -0.95 16.23
N GLU A 57 4.48 -1.89 16.91
CA GLU A 57 4.97 -3.27 17.05
C GLU A 57 4.54 -4.20 15.91
N LEU A 58 3.44 -3.90 15.21
CA LEU A 58 2.84 -4.81 14.23
C LEU A 58 2.73 -4.19 12.83
N PRO A 59 2.90 -5.00 11.77
CA PRO A 59 2.64 -4.56 10.40
C PRO A 59 1.17 -4.23 10.14
N LEU A 60 0.94 -3.41 9.10
CA LEU A 60 -0.36 -2.82 8.75
C LEU A 60 -1.48 -3.85 8.49
N LEU A 61 -1.16 -4.99 7.87
CA LEU A 61 -2.15 -5.96 7.39
C LEU A 61 -2.33 -7.17 8.30
N THR A 62 -1.91 -7.06 9.57
CA THR A 62 -2.01 -8.15 10.56
C THR A 62 -3.44 -8.61 10.86
N SER A 63 -4.44 -7.79 10.56
CA SER A 63 -5.86 -8.17 10.64
C SER A 63 -6.32 -9.13 9.54
N SER A 64 -5.65 -9.10 8.38
CA SER A 64 -6.03 -9.88 7.19
C SER A 64 -5.05 -11.01 6.90
N TYR A 65 -3.76 -10.82 7.22
CA TYR A 65 -2.69 -11.78 6.95
C TYR A 65 -1.92 -12.11 8.23
N PRO A 66 -1.59 -13.39 8.48
CA PRO A 66 -0.86 -13.76 9.69
C PRO A 66 0.56 -13.18 9.68
N PHE A 67 0.95 -12.54 10.77
CA PHE A 67 2.31 -12.00 10.94
C PHE A 67 3.35 -13.14 11.04
N THR A 68 4.51 -12.97 10.41
CA THR A 68 5.63 -13.93 10.53
C THR A 68 6.30 -13.86 11.91
N GLY A 69 6.33 -12.69 12.55
CA GLY A 69 7.09 -12.46 13.78
C GLY A 69 8.59 -12.26 13.55
N ARG A 70 9.03 -12.09 12.30
CA ARG A 70 10.44 -11.95 11.94
C ARG A 70 10.79 -10.47 11.81
N ASN A 71 11.92 -10.08 12.42
CA ASN A 71 12.50 -8.74 12.27
C ASN A 71 13.67 -8.73 11.27
N GLN A 72 13.62 -9.62 10.27
CA GLN A 72 14.65 -9.81 9.26
C GLN A 72 13.99 -9.94 7.88
N VAL A 73 14.77 -9.73 6.83
CA VAL A 73 14.37 -10.06 5.46
C VAL A 73 14.15 -11.57 5.31
N SER A 74 13.42 -11.96 4.28
CA SER A 74 13.26 -13.38 3.93
C SER A 74 14.54 -13.92 3.29
N THR A 75 14.64 -15.24 3.19
CA THR A 75 15.71 -15.92 2.44
C THR A 75 15.29 -16.22 1.00
N ASN A 76 14.29 -15.49 0.48
CA ASN A 76 13.73 -15.77 -0.84
C ASN A 76 14.66 -15.27 -1.95
N SER A 77 14.82 -16.09 -2.97
CA SER A 77 15.42 -15.73 -4.25
C SER A 77 14.35 -15.36 -5.28
N TYR A 78 14.75 -14.81 -6.43
CA TYR A 78 13.81 -14.55 -7.54
C TYR A 78 13.09 -15.82 -8.01
N ASN A 79 13.72 -16.99 -7.87
CA ASN A 79 13.10 -18.29 -8.17
C ASN A 79 12.04 -18.71 -7.14
N ASP A 80 12.05 -18.16 -5.94
CA ASP A 80 11.05 -18.46 -4.92
C ASP A 80 9.80 -17.57 -5.06
N ILE A 81 9.94 -16.40 -5.70
CA ILE A 81 8.89 -15.38 -5.75
C ILE A 81 8.25 -15.19 -7.13
N TRP A 82 8.82 -15.73 -8.21
CA TRP A 82 8.31 -15.48 -9.58
C TRP A 82 6.84 -15.92 -9.76
N TRP A 83 6.39 -16.95 -9.05
CA TRP A 83 5.02 -17.46 -9.13
C TRP A 83 4.02 -16.62 -8.34
N ASN A 84 4.48 -15.74 -7.43
CA ASN A 84 3.63 -14.81 -6.69
C ASN A 84 3.04 -13.75 -7.62
N TYR A 85 3.71 -13.46 -8.74
CA TYR A 85 3.22 -12.57 -9.77
C TYR A 85 2.30 -13.35 -10.71
N PRO A 86 0.97 -13.09 -10.70
CA PRO A 86 0.01 -13.93 -11.39
C PRO A 86 -0.01 -13.64 -12.90
N ILE A 87 0.95 -14.19 -13.64
CA ILE A 87 0.90 -14.29 -15.11
C ILE A 87 0.51 -15.72 -15.47
N PHE A 88 -0.79 -16.03 -15.37
CA PHE A 88 -1.31 -17.27 -15.95
C PHE A 88 -1.40 -17.07 -17.47
N LYS A 89 -0.61 -17.86 -18.21
CA LYS A 89 -0.47 -17.73 -19.67
C LYS A 89 -1.77 -17.96 -20.45
N VAL A 90 -2.78 -18.57 -19.83
CA VAL A 90 -4.13 -18.82 -20.37
C VAL A 90 -5.05 -19.25 -19.22
N GLY A 91 -6.36 -19.07 -19.38
CA GLY A 91 -7.38 -19.47 -18.40
C GLY A 91 -7.15 -20.90 -17.92
N SER A 92 -6.90 -21.05 -16.62
CA SER A 92 -6.78 -22.37 -16.00
C SER A 92 -8.10 -23.13 -16.18
N TYR A 93 -8.03 -24.46 -16.42
CA TYR A 93 -9.21 -25.33 -16.35
C TYR A 93 -9.91 -25.23 -14.98
N ALA A 94 -9.18 -24.88 -13.93
CA ALA A 94 -9.71 -24.58 -12.59
C ALA A 94 -10.37 -23.18 -12.49
N GLN A 95 -10.56 -22.48 -13.61
CA GLN A 95 -11.13 -21.12 -13.70
C GLN A 95 -10.38 -20.08 -12.85
N ILE A 96 -9.08 -20.28 -12.63
CA ILE A 96 -8.22 -19.30 -11.96
C ILE A 96 -7.80 -18.25 -12.99
N THR A 97 -8.19 -16.99 -12.76
CA THR A 97 -7.81 -15.85 -13.60
C THR A 97 -6.65 -15.08 -12.97
N ASN A 98 -6.02 -14.19 -13.75
CA ASN A 98 -4.96 -13.29 -13.23
C ASN A 98 -5.48 -12.31 -12.16
N ASN A 99 -6.80 -12.15 -12.03
CA ASN A 99 -7.45 -11.33 -11.02
C ASN A 99 -7.73 -12.13 -9.74
N LEU A 100 -6.67 -12.50 -9.02
CA LEU A 100 -6.80 -13.20 -7.74
C LEU A 100 -7.52 -12.32 -6.70
N ARG A 101 -8.72 -12.75 -6.28
CA ARG A 101 -9.53 -12.05 -5.27
C ARG A 101 -8.98 -12.21 -3.85
N TYR A 102 -8.44 -13.39 -3.55
CA TYR A 102 -7.91 -13.77 -2.24
C TYR A 102 -6.46 -14.23 -2.41
N ARG A 103 -5.52 -13.31 -2.26
CA ARG A 103 -4.09 -13.65 -2.32
C ARG A 103 -3.67 -14.41 -1.06
N ARG A 104 -2.63 -15.25 -1.19
CA ARG A 104 -2.03 -15.99 -0.05
C ARG A 104 -1.19 -15.08 0.83
N ASN A 105 -0.56 -14.09 0.21
CA ASN A 105 0.31 -13.10 0.82
C ASN A 105 -0.03 -11.74 0.20
N PRO A 106 0.07 -10.63 0.94
CA PRO A 106 -0.02 -9.30 0.33
C PRO A 106 1.10 -9.04 -0.68
N ASP A 107 2.25 -9.72 -0.56
CA ASP A 107 3.35 -9.59 -1.50
C ASP A 107 3.01 -10.28 -2.83
N ASP A 108 3.24 -9.59 -3.94
CA ASP A 108 2.90 -10.02 -5.30
C ASP A 108 4.11 -10.41 -6.14
N GLY A 109 5.29 -10.53 -5.53
CA GLY A 109 6.53 -10.86 -6.22
C GLY A 109 7.21 -9.67 -6.91
N VAL A 110 6.71 -8.44 -6.76
CA VAL A 110 7.29 -7.21 -7.34
C VAL A 110 8.02 -6.36 -6.28
N CYS A 111 8.59 -7.02 -5.26
CA CYS A 111 9.40 -6.32 -4.27
C CYS A 111 10.69 -5.77 -4.91
N ILE A 112 11.29 -4.75 -4.27
CA ILE A 112 12.57 -4.15 -4.70
C ILE A 112 13.65 -5.24 -4.93
N THR A 113 13.76 -6.16 -3.99
CA THR A 113 14.61 -7.36 -4.07
C THR A 113 13.86 -8.55 -3.51
N ALA A 114 14.26 -9.76 -3.92
CA ALA A 114 13.49 -10.97 -3.62
C ALA A 114 13.39 -11.31 -2.12
N ASP A 115 14.43 -10.96 -1.36
CA ASP A 115 14.51 -11.10 0.09
C ASP A 115 13.53 -10.17 0.83
N PHE A 116 13.05 -9.09 0.22
CA PHE A 116 12.01 -8.26 0.83
C PHE A 116 10.60 -8.85 0.64
N CYS A 117 10.41 -9.74 -0.32
CA CYS A 117 9.14 -10.46 -0.49
C CYS A 117 9.01 -11.58 0.55
N GLY A 118 7.81 -11.74 1.13
CA GLY A 118 7.46 -12.79 2.08
C GLY A 118 8.11 -12.62 3.47
N ALA A 119 8.64 -11.44 3.78
CA ALA A 119 9.33 -11.18 5.05
C ALA A 119 8.34 -10.99 6.21
N LEU A 120 7.29 -10.19 6.00
CA LEU A 120 6.40 -9.72 7.06
C LEU A 120 5.19 -10.63 7.30
N TYR A 121 4.63 -11.22 6.26
CA TYR A 121 3.38 -11.99 6.36
C TYR A 121 3.59 -13.45 5.94
N LYS A 122 2.89 -14.36 6.61
CA LYS A 122 2.87 -15.78 6.26
C LYS A 122 1.90 -16.02 5.11
N ASP A 123 2.25 -16.96 4.25
CA ASP A 123 1.32 -17.46 3.24
C ASP A 123 0.15 -18.16 3.91
N ASN A 124 -1.05 -17.63 3.69
CA ASN A 124 -2.29 -18.24 4.15
C ASN A 124 -3.41 -17.98 3.17
N GLN A 125 -4.06 -19.04 2.67
CA GLN A 125 -5.23 -18.92 1.81
C GLN A 125 -6.51 -19.18 2.60
N LEU A 126 -7.09 -18.13 3.16
CA LEU A 126 -8.34 -18.24 3.91
C LEU A 126 -9.56 -18.53 3.02
N LYS A 127 -9.50 -18.21 1.72
CA LYS A 127 -10.62 -18.33 0.78
C LYS A 127 -10.15 -18.78 -0.61
N SER A 128 -10.97 -19.60 -1.27
CA SER A 128 -10.66 -20.09 -2.63
C SER A 128 -10.84 -18.99 -3.69
N ASN A 129 -9.92 -18.93 -4.65
CA ASN A 129 -10.05 -18.12 -5.87
C ASN A 129 -10.80 -18.83 -7.00
N VAL A 130 -11.17 -20.10 -6.79
CA VAL A 130 -11.95 -20.86 -7.76
C VAL A 130 -13.38 -20.37 -7.72
N SER A 131 -13.83 -19.79 -8.83
CA SER A 131 -15.25 -19.54 -9.04
C SER A 131 -15.94 -20.86 -9.26
N LYS A 132 -16.98 -21.16 -8.48
CA LYS A 132 -17.85 -22.31 -8.72
C LYS A 132 -19.17 -21.80 -9.31
N PRO A 133 -19.77 -22.53 -10.27
CA PRO A 133 -21.10 -22.20 -10.73
C PRO A 133 -22.06 -22.18 -9.54
N LEU A 134 -23.04 -21.28 -9.60
CA LEU A 134 -24.11 -21.26 -8.62
C LEU A 134 -24.87 -22.60 -8.68
N PRO A 135 -25.42 -23.08 -7.55
CA PRO A 135 -26.27 -24.26 -7.56
C PRO A 135 -27.46 -24.06 -8.51
N PRO A 136 -28.11 -25.15 -8.96
CA PRO A 136 -29.32 -25.06 -9.76
C PRO A 136 -30.34 -24.13 -9.10
N ALA A 137 -30.97 -23.29 -9.91
CA ALA A 137 -31.83 -22.25 -9.37
C ALA A 137 -33.09 -22.88 -8.72
N PRO A 138 -33.51 -22.42 -7.53
CA PRO A 138 -34.62 -23.02 -6.77
C PRO A 138 -35.94 -22.87 -7.52
N PRO A 139 -36.86 -23.85 -7.53
CA PRO A 139 -38.08 -23.82 -8.34
C PRO A 139 -38.85 -22.51 -8.21
N VAL A 140 -39.31 -21.97 -9.35
CA VAL A 140 -40.00 -20.67 -9.40
C VAL A 140 -41.36 -20.82 -8.72
N THR A 141 -41.56 -20.08 -7.64
CA THR A 141 -42.88 -19.86 -7.01
C THR A 141 -43.26 -18.39 -7.19
N ALA A 142 -44.56 -18.07 -7.13
CA ALA A 142 -45.07 -16.72 -7.38
C ALA A 142 -44.41 -15.64 -6.49
N ASP A 143 -43.90 -16.03 -5.32
CA ASP A 143 -43.27 -15.15 -4.35
C ASP A 143 -41.73 -15.19 -4.36
N SER A 144 -41.12 -15.92 -5.31
CA SER A 144 -39.66 -16.10 -5.34
C SER A 144 -38.93 -14.93 -6.04
N VAL A 145 -38.04 -14.26 -5.30
CA VAL A 145 -37.12 -13.24 -5.83
C VAL A 145 -35.74 -13.86 -6.03
N ARG A 146 -35.23 -13.89 -7.26
CA ARG A 146 -33.90 -14.42 -7.58
C ARG A 146 -32.90 -13.29 -7.83
N VAL A 147 -31.94 -13.11 -6.92
CA VAL A 147 -30.82 -12.17 -7.11
C VAL A 147 -29.72 -12.87 -7.92
N GLY A 148 -29.40 -12.37 -9.10
CA GLY A 148 -28.32 -12.89 -9.96
C GLY A 148 -28.71 -13.98 -10.96
N TYR A 149 -30.00 -14.26 -11.16
CA TYR A 149 -30.51 -15.15 -12.20
C TYR A 149 -31.41 -14.38 -13.16
N TYR A 150 -31.16 -14.46 -14.46
CA TYR A 150 -32.01 -13.86 -15.49
C TYR A 150 -33.06 -14.87 -15.94
N LEU A 151 -34.34 -14.49 -15.90
CA LEU A 151 -35.43 -15.25 -16.50
C LEU A 151 -35.51 -14.92 -17.99
N THR A 152 -35.68 -15.93 -18.82
CA THR A 152 -35.93 -15.76 -20.24
C THR A 152 -36.89 -16.85 -20.72
N ASP A 153 -37.84 -16.48 -21.58
CA ASP A 153 -38.85 -17.39 -22.12
C ASP A 153 -38.26 -18.43 -23.07
N SER A 154 -37.03 -18.20 -23.55
CA SER A 154 -36.32 -19.13 -24.42
C SER A 154 -34.83 -19.19 -24.06
N ASN A 155 -34.19 -20.32 -24.33
CA ASN A 155 -32.78 -20.53 -23.98
C ASN A 155 -31.90 -19.64 -24.87
N LEU A 156 -31.47 -18.48 -24.36
CA LEU A 156 -30.71 -17.46 -25.12
C LEU A 156 -29.24 -17.85 -25.36
N ILE A 157 -28.74 -18.90 -24.70
CA ILE A 157 -27.39 -19.41 -24.92
C ILE A 157 -27.47 -20.59 -25.91
N PRO A 158 -26.79 -20.54 -27.07
CA PRO A 158 -26.72 -21.67 -27.98
C PRO A 158 -25.93 -22.81 -27.32
N GLY A 159 -26.64 -23.82 -26.84
CA GLY A 159 -26.08 -24.98 -26.15
C GLY A 159 -27.18 -25.83 -25.51
N GLN A 160 -26.85 -27.08 -25.14
CA GLN A 160 -27.79 -27.90 -24.38
C GLN A 160 -28.16 -27.17 -23.07
N PRO A 161 -29.45 -27.16 -22.68
CA PRO A 161 -29.85 -26.60 -21.38
C PRO A 161 -29.05 -27.29 -20.28
N LEU A 162 -28.74 -26.57 -19.20
CA LEU A 162 -28.05 -27.12 -18.03
C LEU A 162 -28.82 -28.37 -17.56
N GLY A 163 -28.31 -29.53 -17.93
CA GLY A 163 -28.86 -30.84 -17.57
C GLY A 163 -28.69 -31.11 -16.08
N PRO A 164 -29.27 -32.21 -15.58
CA PRO A 164 -29.09 -32.59 -14.17
C PRO A 164 -27.60 -32.70 -13.83
N GLU A 165 -27.27 -32.29 -12.60
CA GLU A 165 -25.92 -32.20 -12.04
C GLU A 165 -25.02 -33.35 -12.51
N LEU A 166 -23.91 -33.02 -13.19
CA LEU A 166 -22.86 -34.00 -13.42
C LEU A 166 -22.22 -34.32 -12.08
N GLN A 167 -22.29 -35.58 -11.67
CA GLN A 167 -21.58 -36.07 -10.51
C GLN A 167 -20.08 -35.78 -10.70
N ALA A 168 -19.53 -34.96 -9.83
CA ALA A 168 -18.10 -34.73 -9.77
C ALA A 168 -17.42 -36.03 -9.29
N PHE A 169 -16.50 -36.55 -10.08
CA PHE A 169 -15.58 -37.62 -9.69
C PHE A 169 -14.55 -37.11 -8.69
#